data_AF-A0A2G2ZCU1-F1
#
_entry.id   AF-A0A2G2ZCU1-F1
#
_cell.length_a   1.000
_cell.length_b   1.000
_cell.length_c   1.000
_cell.angle_alpha   90.00
_cell.angle_beta   90.00
_cell.angle_gamma   90.00
#
_symmetry.space_group_name_H-M   'P 1'
#
loop_
_entity.id
_entity.type
_entity.pdbx_description
1 polymer ?
#
loop_
_entity_poly.entity_id
_entity_poly.type
_entity_poly.pdbx_seq_one_letter_code
_entity_poly.pdbx_strand_id
1 'polypeptide(L)'
;MLAKAVATEAGANFINISMSSISSKWSGEGEKCIKAVFSLASKIAPSIIFVDEVDSMLGRRENPEEHLAMRKLKNEFMLNWDGLHTKDTERVLVLAATNRPFDLYEAVIRRLPRWLMVNLPDAPNRAKILKVILAKEDLAQDVDLEPVASMTDGYSGSD
;
A
#
# COMPACT_ATOMS: atom_id res chain seq x y z
N MET A 1 -6.05 -4.93 -1.90
CA MET A 1 -7.12 -5.52 -1.06
C MET A 1 -6.66 -5.82 0.37
N LEU A 2 -5.46 -6.38 0.58
CA LEU A 2 -4.97 -6.77 1.91
C LEU A 2 -4.91 -5.62 2.94
N ALA A 3 -4.32 -4.48 2.60
CA ALA A 3 -4.19 -3.36 3.54
C ALA A 3 -5.55 -2.81 4.05
N LYS A 4 -6.57 -2.78 3.17
CA LYS A 4 -7.93 -2.37 3.54
C LYS A 4 -8.58 -3.39 4.47
N ALA A 5 -8.40 -4.69 4.22
CA ALA A 5 -8.89 -5.74 5.10
C ALA A 5 -8.24 -5.67 6.49
N VAL A 6 -6.92 -5.45 6.55
CA VAL A 6 -6.21 -5.24 7.83
C VAL A 6 -6.79 -4.06 8.61
N ALA A 7 -7.10 -2.95 7.94
CA ALA A 7 -7.73 -1.80 8.58
C ALA A 7 -9.12 -2.13 9.17
N THR A 8 -9.95 -2.84 8.41
CA THR A 8 -11.27 -3.27 8.86
C THR A 8 -11.18 -4.22 10.06
N GLU A 9 -10.32 -5.23 10.01
CA GLU A 9 -10.11 -6.18 11.12
C GLU A 9 -9.54 -5.49 12.37
N ALA A 10 -8.66 -4.50 12.18
CA ALA A 10 -8.09 -3.72 13.28
C ALA A 10 -9.04 -2.65 13.84
N GLY A 11 -10.22 -2.44 13.24
CA GLY A 11 -11.13 -1.34 13.59
C GLY A 11 -10.52 0.04 13.38
N ALA A 12 -9.59 0.16 12.44
CA ALA A 12 -8.83 1.38 12.16
C ALA A 12 -9.35 2.10 10.91
N ASN A 13 -9.30 3.44 10.95
CA ASN A 13 -9.57 4.26 9.78
C ASN A 13 -8.53 4.02 8.70
N PHE A 14 -8.93 4.00 7.42
CA PHE A 14 -8.02 3.72 6.31
C PHE A 14 -7.89 4.94 5.40
N ILE A 15 -6.67 5.43 5.21
CA ILE A 15 -6.35 6.52 4.30
C ILE A 15 -5.40 5.98 3.23
N ASN A 16 -5.82 6.00 1.97
CA ASN A 16 -4.98 5.61 0.84
C ASN A 16 -4.33 6.85 0.22
N ILE A 17 -3.00 6.80 0.05
CA ILE A 17 -2.20 7.82 -0.61
C ILE A 17 -1.54 7.20 -1.86
N SER A 18 -1.71 7.86 -2.99
CA SER A 18 -0.96 7.59 -4.22
C SER A 18 -0.33 8.89 -4.75
N MET A 19 0.92 8.81 -5.19
CA MET A 19 1.67 9.99 -5.63
C MET A 19 1.10 10.61 -6.92
N SER A 20 0.52 9.79 -7.79
CA SER A 20 -0.21 10.25 -8.98
C SER A 20 -1.41 11.12 -8.60
N SER A 21 -2.04 10.85 -7.46
CA SER A 21 -3.18 11.62 -6.95
C SER A 21 -2.77 12.95 -6.31
N ILE A 22 -1.60 12.99 -5.64
CA ILE A 22 -1.07 14.20 -5.01
C ILE A 22 -0.51 15.16 -6.07
N SER A 23 0.21 14.66 -7.08
CA SER A 23 0.88 15.50 -8.08
C SER A 23 -0.07 16.08 -9.14
N SER A 24 -1.10 15.34 -9.55
CA SER A 24 -2.01 15.75 -10.63
C SER A 24 -3.09 16.75 -10.17
N LYS A 25 -3.56 16.64 -8.93
CA LYS A 25 -4.65 17.50 -8.43
C LYS A 25 -4.14 18.82 -7.86
N TRP A 26 -2.94 18.85 -7.27
CA TRP A 26 -2.44 19.99 -6.49
C TRP A 26 -1.11 20.54 -7.00
N SER A 27 -1.15 21.21 -8.15
CA SER A 27 -0.06 22.01 -8.71
C SER A 27 0.39 23.08 -7.70
N GLY A 28 1.37 22.74 -6.87
CA GLY A 28 2.01 23.62 -5.87
C GLY A 28 1.57 23.42 -4.41
N GLU A 29 0.60 22.56 -4.11
CA GLU A 29 0.08 22.37 -2.73
C GLU A 29 0.28 20.97 -2.14
N GLY A 30 1.03 20.08 -2.81
CA GLY A 30 1.20 18.71 -2.32
C GLY A 30 1.79 18.62 -0.89
N GLU A 31 2.65 19.56 -0.48
CA GLU A 31 3.19 19.60 0.88
C GLU A 31 2.09 19.83 1.93
N LYS A 32 1.17 20.76 1.64
CA LYS A 32 0.00 21.01 2.50
C LYS A 32 -0.90 19.79 2.56
N CYS A 33 -1.06 19.09 1.43
CA CYS A 33 -1.85 17.86 1.37
C CYS A 33 -1.25 16.76 2.25
N ILE A 34 0.06 16.54 2.19
CA ILE A 34 0.77 15.58 3.05
C ILE A 34 0.56 15.95 4.53
N LYS A 35 0.81 17.20 4.93
CA LYS A 35 0.55 17.66 6.32
C LYS A 35 -0.89 17.41 6.74
N ALA A 36 -1.85 17.73 5.86
CA ALA A 36 -3.27 17.54 6.15
C ALA A 36 -3.62 16.06 6.33
N VAL A 37 -3.03 15.16 5.54
CA VAL A 37 -3.26 13.71 5.65
C VAL A 37 -2.73 13.18 6.98
N PHE A 38 -1.49 13.49 7.36
CA PHE A 38 -0.94 13.04 8.65
C PHE A 38 -1.69 13.66 9.84
N SER A 39 -2.06 14.94 9.74
CA SER A 39 -2.89 15.60 10.76
C SER A 39 -4.26 14.94 10.91
N LEU A 40 -4.91 14.61 9.79
CA LEU A 40 -6.19 13.89 9.78
C LEU A 40 -6.03 12.50 10.39
N ALA A 41 -5.01 11.74 9.97
CA ALA A 41 -4.74 10.39 10.45
C ALA A 41 -4.56 10.36 11.99
N SER A 42 -3.81 11.30 12.54
CA SER A 42 -3.61 11.45 13.99
C SER A 42 -4.93 11.81 14.71
N LYS A 43 -5.76 12.69 14.15
CA LYS A 43 -7.07 13.06 14.72
C LYS A 43 -8.10 11.93 14.71
N ILE A 44 -8.07 11.07 13.70
CA ILE A 44 -9.00 9.93 13.56
C ILE A 44 -8.40 8.62 14.07
N ALA A 45 -7.33 8.66 14.85
CA ALA A 45 -6.69 7.45 15.36
C ALA A 45 -7.69 6.55 16.14
N PRO A 46 -7.64 5.21 15.99
CA PRO A 46 -6.63 4.44 15.27
C PRO A 46 -6.77 4.54 13.75
N SER A 47 -5.65 4.70 13.05
CA SER A 47 -5.66 4.86 11.59
C SER A 47 -4.47 4.20 10.90
N ILE A 48 -4.67 3.84 9.64
CA ILE A 48 -3.69 3.27 8.74
C ILE A 48 -3.56 4.20 7.54
N ILE A 49 -2.35 4.71 7.34
CA ILE A 49 -1.95 5.40 6.12
C ILE A 49 -1.34 4.35 5.19
N PHE A 50 -2.00 4.08 4.07
CA PHE A 50 -1.51 3.16 3.06
C PHE A 50 -0.88 3.95 1.90
N VAL A 51 0.37 3.61 1.57
CA VAL A 51 1.11 4.17 0.45
C VAL A 51 1.29 3.09 -0.60
N ASP A 52 0.55 3.22 -1.71
CA ASP A 52 0.71 2.32 -2.85
C ASP A 52 1.86 2.76 -3.75
N GLU A 53 2.50 1.80 -4.41
CA GLU A 53 3.67 2.01 -5.26
C GLU A 53 4.73 2.91 -4.60
N VAL A 54 5.12 2.58 -3.37
CA VAL A 54 6.00 3.44 -2.55
C VAL A 54 7.35 3.71 -3.21
N ASP A 55 7.81 2.87 -4.14
CA ASP A 55 9.01 3.12 -4.96
C ASP A 55 8.86 4.29 -5.94
N SER A 56 7.64 4.57 -6.42
CA SER A 56 7.38 5.74 -7.25
C SER A 56 7.56 7.05 -6.46
N MET A 57 7.22 7.01 -5.17
CA MET A 57 7.28 8.16 -4.27
C MET A 57 8.64 8.26 -3.56
N LEU A 58 9.22 7.14 -3.14
CA LEU A 58 10.35 7.08 -2.21
C LEU A 58 11.47 6.15 -2.73
N GLY A 59 11.50 5.91 -4.04
CA GLY A 59 12.55 5.12 -4.69
C GLY A 59 13.79 5.94 -5.06
N ARG A 60 14.93 5.24 -5.13
CA ARG A 60 16.34 5.64 -5.29
C ARG A 60 16.68 6.48 -6.52
N ARG A 61 15.69 6.86 -7.33
CA ARG A 61 15.95 7.56 -8.59
C ARG A 61 16.49 8.96 -8.29
N GLU A 62 17.82 9.06 -8.26
CA GLU A 62 18.60 10.26 -8.57
C GLU A 62 18.43 10.56 -10.05
N ASN A 63 17.21 10.89 -10.49
CA ASN A 63 17.08 11.45 -11.82
C ASN A 63 17.62 12.88 -11.72
N PRO A 64 18.60 13.32 -12.53
CA PRO A 64 19.05 14.71 -12.54
C PRO A 64 17.89 15.68 -12.82
N GLU A 65 16.88 15.20 -13.54
CA GLU A 65 15.60 15.86 -13.82
C GLU A 65 14.54 15.69 -12.71
N GLU A 66 14.87 15.11 -11.56
CA GLU A 66 13.92 14.98 -10.45
C GLU A 66 13.47 16.38 -10.03
N HIS A 67 12.24 16.71 -10.43
CA HIS A 67 11.63 18.01 -10.20
C HIS A 67 11.75 18.37 -8.72
N LEU A 68 12.27 19.57 -8.43
CA LEU A 68 12.42 20.12 -7.07
C LEU A 68 11.16 19.94 -6.22
N ALA A 69 9.98 20.03 -6.83
CA ALA A 69 8.69 19.78 -6.19
C ALA A 69 8.57 18.37 -5.62
N MET A 70 9.00 17.34 -6.35
CA MET A 70 8.97 15.94 -5.90
C MET A 70 9.86 15.75 -4.68
N ARG A 71 11.08 16.30 -4.69
CA ARG A 71 12.01 16.22 -3.55
C ARG A 71 11.43 16.87 -2.29
N LYS A 72 10.79 18.04 -2.42
CA LYS A 72 10.13 18.67 -1.28
C LYS A 72 8.98 17.84 -0.72
N LEU A 73 8.18 17.21 -1.59
CA LEU A 73 7.10 16.31 -1.18
C LEU A 73 7.62 15.09 -0.41
N LYS A 74 8.69 14.46 -0.90
CA LYS A 74 9.35 13.36 -0.19
C LYS A 74 9.82 13.79 1.19
N ASN A 75 10.53 14.93 1.27
CA ASN A 75 11.03 15.44 2.55
C ASN A 75 9.89 15.73 3.53
N GLU A 76 8.81 16.38 3.06
CA GLU A 76 7.64 16.66 3.87
C GLU A 76 6.97 15.38 4.38
N PHE A 77 6.84 14.36 3.53
CA PHE A 77 6.31 13.05 3.93
C PHE A 77 7.16 12.41 5.03
N MET A 78 8.48 12.40 4.86
CA MET A 78 9.41 11.81 5.83
C MET A 78 9.38 12.56 7.16
N LEU A 79 9.29 13.89 7.14
CA LEU A 79 9.17 14.72 8.33
C LEU A 79 7.89 14.42 9.13
N ASN A 80 6.74 14.29 8.46
CA ASN A 80 5.49 13.97 9.14
C ASN A 80 5.47 12.52 9.65
N TRP A 81 6.07 11.59 8.92
CA TRP A 81 6.20 10.20 9.37
C TRP A 81 7.06 10.10 10.63
N ASP A 82 8.19 10.81 10.68
CA ASP A 82 9.01 10.87 11.91
C ASP A 82 8.24 11.46 13.08
N GLY A 83 7.39 12.45 12.81
CA GLY A 83 6.50 13.07 13.79
C GLY A 83 5.53 12.11 14.48
N LEU A 84 5.10 11.03 13.80
CA LEU A 84 4.18 10.03 14.37
C LEU A 84 4.75 9.25 15.56
N HIS A 85 6.07 9.25 15.74
CA HIS A 85 6.73 8.52 16.82
C HIS A 85 6.95 9.40 18.06
N THR A 86 6.48 10.65 18.05
CA THR A 86 6.78 11.62 19.13
C THR A 86 5.79 11.56 20.29
N LYS A 87 4.66 10.86 20.14
CA LYS A 87 3.63 10.73 21.18
C LYS A 87 3.30 9.27 21.41
N ASP A 88 3.41 8.81 22.65
CA ASP A 88 3.06 7.43 23.05
C ASP A 88 1.59 7.05 22.79
N THR A 89 0.73 8.04 22.53
CA THR A 89 -0.70 7.85 22.23
C THR A 89 -1.04 7.82 20.75
N GLU A 90 -0.08 8.06 19.85
CA GLU A 90 -0.34 8.03 18.40
C GLU A 90 -0.50 6.60 17.89
N ARG A 91 -1.75 6.23 17.58
CA ARG A 91 -2.12 4.94 16.97
C ARG A 91 -2.26 5.06 15.46
N VAL A 92 -1.25 5.60 14.81
CA VAL A 92 -1.18 5.74 13.35
C VAL A 92 -0.13 4.78 12.81
N LEU A 93 -0.55 3.85 11.94
CA LEU A 93 0.34 2.92 11.27
C LEU A 93 0.52 3.31 9.81
N VAL A 94 1.77 3.32 9.33
CA VAL A 94 2.06 3.47 7.90
C VAL A 94 2.29 2.09 7.30
N LEU A 95 1.47 1.73 6.30
CA LEU A 95 1.64 0.55 5.46
C LEU A 95 2.05 0.99 4.06
N ALA A 96 3.02 0.29 3.47
CA ALA A 96 3.50 0.59 2.13
C ALA A 96 3.52 -0.66 1.25
N ALA A 97 3.20 -0.52 -0.02
CA ALA A 97 3.26 -1.58 -1.01
C ALA A 97 4.18 -1.19 -2.18
N THR A 98 4.97 -2.14 -2.67
CA THR A 98 5.84 -1.95 -3.83
C THR A 98 6.11 -3.27 -4.54
N ASN A 99 6.22 -3.21 -5.87
CA ASN A 99 6.70 -4.31 -6.70
C ASN A 99 8.23 -4.25 -6.91
N ARG A 100 8.89 -3.19 -6.42
CA ARG A 100 10.33 -2.92 -6.58
C ARG A 100 10.97 -2.62 -5.21
N PRO A 101 10.99 -3.59 -4.29
CA PRO A 101 11.55 -3.37 -2.95
C PRO A 101 13.00 -2.87 -2.95
N PHE A 102 13.80 -3.32 -3.91
CA PHE A 102 15.22 -2.95 -4.04
C PHE A 102 15.43 -1.53 -4.53
N ASP A 103 14.40 -0.91 -5.12
CA ASP A 103 14.45 0.48 -5.57
C ASP A 103 14.23 1.46 -4.41
N LEU A 104 13.91 1.03 -3.18
CA LEU A 104 13.65 1.95 -2.06
C LEU A 104 14.93 2.55 -1.46
N TYR A 105 14.88 3.86 -1.16
CA TYR A 105 15.97 4.54 -0.45
C TYR A 105 16.15 3.96 0.96
N GLU A 106 17.39 3.93 1.44
CA GLU A 106 17.74 3.36 2.75
C GLU A 106 16.98 4.02 3.91
N ALA A 107 16.74 5.33 3.84
CA ALA A 107 15.99 6.07 4.86
C ALA A 107 14.55 5.55 5.01
N VAL A 108 13.94 5.06 3.93
CA VAL A 108 12.57 4.54 3.90
C VAL A 108 12.55 3.12 4.46
N ILE A 109 13.53 2.31 4.07
CA ILE A 109 13.73 0.95 4.59
C ILE A 109 13.87 0.98 6.12
N ARG A 110 14.62 1.93 6.68
CA ARG A 110 14.78 2.08 8.13
C ARG A 110 13.47 2.40 8.86
N ARG A 111 12.50 3.01 8.20
CA ARG A 111 11.15 3.33 8.75
C ARG A 111 10.13 2.22 8.53
N LEU A 112 10.45 1.25 7.68
CA LEU A 112 9.66 0.06 7.40
C LEU A 112 10.42 -1.18 7.88
N PRO A 113 10.55 -1.41 9.20
CA PRO A 113 11.31 -2.55 9.72
C PRO A 113 10.60 -3.90 9.48
N ARG A 114 9.28 -3.89 9.22
CA ARG A 114 8.48 -5.10 8.98
C ARG A 114 8.21 -5.28 7.50
N TRP A 115 8.70 -6.41 6.96
CA TRP A 115 8.57 -6.77 5.56
C TRP A 115 7.68 -8.00 5.45
N LEU A 116 6.66 -7.92 4.62
CA LEU A 116 5.77 -9.03 4.30
C LEU A 116 5.84 -9.26 2.79
N MET A 117 6.52 -10.35 2.40
CA MET A 117 6.58 -10.75 1.00
C MET A 117 5.26 -11.45 0.63
N VAL A 118 4.59 -10.95 -0.41
CA VAL A 118 3.41 -11.59 -0.98
C VAL A 118 3.83 -12.23 -2.29
N ASN A 119 3.98 -13.55 -2.28
CA ASN A 119 4.33 -14.32 -3.47
C ASN A 119 3.08 -14.65 -4.29
N LEU A 120 3.31 -15.16 -5.52
CA LEU A 120 2.23 -15.76 -6.30
C LEU A 120 1.57 -16.90 -5.54
N PRO A 121 0.23 -17.06 -5.66
CA PRO A 121 -0.49 -18.13 -4.99
C PRO A 121 -0.13 -19.50 -5.58
N ASP A 122 0.04 -20.49 -4.70
CA ASP A 122 0.12 -21.90 -5.09
C ASP A 122 -1.26 -22.45 -5.52
N ALA A 123 -1.30 -23.66 -6.08
CA ALA A 123 -2.55 -24.27 -6.56
C ALA A 123 -3.66 -24.33 -5.47
N PRO A 124 -3.39 -24.74 -4.22
CA PRO A 124 -4.41 -24.69 -3.17
C PRO A 124 -4.95 -23.28 -2.88
N ASN A 125 -4.09 -22.26 -2.88
CA ASN A 125 -4.53 -20.89 -2.66
C ASN A 125 -5.26 -20.32 -3.89
N ARG A 126 -4.87 -20.69 -5.11
CA ARG A 126 -5.63 -20.35 -6.34
C ARG A 126 -7.04 -20.93 -6.30
N ALA A 127 -7.20 -22.18 -5.88
CA ALA A 127 -8.54 -22.78 -5.71
C ALA A 127 -9.41 -21.99 -4.70
N LYS A 128 -8.81 -21.52 -3.60
CA LYS A 128 -9.52 -20.65 -2.63
C LYS A 128 -9.90 -19.29 -3.24
N ILE A 129 -9.01 -18.68 -4.02
CA ILE A 129 -9.28 -17.42 -4.71
C ILE A 129 -10.45 -17.61 -5.67
N LEU A 130 -10.43 -18.65 -6.51
CA LEU A 130 -11.53 -18.99 -7.42
C LEU A 130 -12.84 -19.18 -6.68
N LYS A 131 -12.84 -19.91 -5.56
CA LYS A 131 -14.03 -20.10 -4.70
C LYS A 131 -14.60 -18.77 -4.20
N VAL A 132 -13.75 -17.82 -3.82
CA VAL A 132 -14.19 -16.49 -3.35
C VAL A 132 -14.74 -15.64 -4.50
N ILE A 133 -14.08 -15.66 -5.67
CA ILE A 133 -14.50 -14.88 -6.84
C ILE A 133 -15.84 -15.40 -7.38
N LEU A 134 -15.98 -16.72 -7.50
CA LEU A 134 -17.17 -17.37 -8.05
C LEU A 134 -18.28 -17.61 -7.01
N ALA A 135 -18.13 -17.11 -5.78
CA ALA A 135 -19.06 -17.37 -4.68
C ALA A 135 -20.50 -16.90 -4.96
N LYS A 136 -20.70 -16.01 -5.94
CA LYS A 136 -22.00 -15.45 -6.33
C LYS A 136 -22.50 -15.95 -7.69
N GLU A 137 -21.74 -16.81 -8.34
CA GLU A 137 -22.06 -17.33 -9.66
C GLU A 137 -22.76 -18.69 -9.55
N ASP A 138 -23.70 -18.94 -10.46
CA ASP A 138 -24.37 -20.25 -10.55
C ASP A 138 -23.46 -21.24 -11.29
N LEU A 139 -22.71 -22.03 -10.52
CA LEU A 139 -21.88 -23.11 -11.05
C LEU A 139 -22.70 -24.39 -11.20
N ALA A 140 -22.42 -25.15 -12.26
CA ALA A 140 -22.95 -26.51 -12.39
C ALA A 140 -22.37 -27.42 -11.30
N GLN A 141 -23.11 -28.46 -10.91
CA GLN A 141 -22.74 -29.35 -9.79
C GLN A 141 -21.43 -30.12 -10.01
N ASP A 142 -21.01 -30.27 -11.25
CA ASP A 142 -19.81 -30.99 -11.68
C ASP A 142 -18.58 -30.09 -11.86
N VAL A 143 -18.69 -28.79 -11.57
CA VAL A 143 -17.56 -27.87 -11.64
C VAL A 143 -16.64 -28.08 -10.43
N ASP A 144 -15.47 -28.66 -10.70
CA ASP A 144 -14.35 -28.75 -9.76
C ASP A 144 -13.33 -27.64 -10.04
N LEU A 145 -13.02 -26.82 -9.04
CA LEU A 145 -12.10 -25.69 -9.18
C LEU A 145 -10.65 -26.09 -8.95
N GLU A 146 -10.40 -27.27 -8.38
CA GLU A 146 -9.09 -27.78 -8.05
C GLU A 146 -8.25 -28.12 -9.31
N PRO A 147 -8.80 -28.77 -10.35
CA PRO A 147 -8.13 -28.94 -11.64
C PRO A 147 -7.84 -27.59 -12.32
N VAL A 148 -8.80 -26.66 -12.29
CA VAL A 148 -8.63 -25.32 -12.88
C VAL A 148 -7.47 -24.59 -12.21
N ALA A 149 -7.43 -24.59 -10.87
CA ALA A 149 -6.34 -23.99 -10.11
C ALA A 149 -4.97 -24.63 -10.39
N SER A 150 -4.95 -25.93 -10.71
CA SER A 150 -3.72 -26.64 -11.07
C SER A 150 -3.20 -26.27 -12.47
N MET A 151 -4.08 -25.86 -13.37
CA MET A 151 -3.73 -25.42 -14.73
C MET A 151 -3.28 -23.95 -14.81
N THR A 152 -3.57 -23.14 -13.80
CA THR A 152 -3.27 -21.70 -13.77
C THR A 152 -1.96 -21.38 -13.04
N ASP A 153 -0.91 -22.17 -13.25
CA ASP A 153 0.36 -21.89 -12.60
C ASP A 153 0.99 -20.57 -13.08
N GLY A 154 1.53 -19.81 -12.13
CA GLY A 154 2.06 -18.46 -12.37
C GLY A 154 1.01 -17.33 -12.39
N TYR A 155 -0.28 -17.63 -12.28
CA TYR A 155 -1.33 -16.61 -12.25
C TYR A 155 -1.40 -15.92 -10.89
N SER A 156 -1.62 -14.61 -10.91
CA SER A 156 -1.88 -13.80 -9.73
C SER A 156 -3.35 -13.90 -9.31
N GLY A 157 -3.71 -13.30 -8.18
CA GLY A 157 -5.12 -13.21 -7.78
C GLY A 157 -5.95 -12.21 -8.59
N SER A 158 -5.34 -11.48 -9.53
CA SER A 158 -6.01 -10.54 -10.42
C SER A 158 -6.24 -11.09 -11.82
N ASP A 159 -5.51 -12.15 -12.20
CA ASP A 159 -5.72 -12.89 -13.46
C ASP A 159 -6.90 -13.85 -13.33
#